data_AF-A0A955ZCI5-F1
#
_entry.id   AF-A0A955ZCI5-F1
#
_cell.length_a   1.000
_cell.length_b   1.000
_cell.length_c   1.000
_cell.angle_alpha   90.00
_cell.angle_beta   90.00
_cell.angle_gamma   90.00
#
_symmetry.space_group_name_H-M   'P 1'
#
loop_
_entity.id
_entity.type
_entity.pdbx_description
1 polymer ?
#
loop_
_entity_poly.entity_id
_entity_poly.type
_entity_poly.pdbx_seq_one_letter_code
_entity_poly.pdbx_strand_id
1 'polypeptide(L)'
;MQRRRLAPAFVVTLTALAACDKPAKAPHGEHAVKAKHDAKLRQRSVRDPLPAWQEYPGPIEHASTKELNPKDGEGRTIYAGRYGGCYVYLPFPADEPTPPPGTEPPTRAVDCTEVMQDPAWDTCIGGSLLRVASGQCACEQMGNPPPPPATAECPKSSDR
;
A
#
# COMPACT_ATOMS: atom_id res chain seq x y z
N MET A 1 51.88 0.29 -33.16
CA MET A 1 51.48 -1.12 -33.41
C MET A 1 49.97 -1.24 -33.18
N GLN A 2 49.17 -1.23 -34.26
CA GLN A 2 47.70 -1.29 -34.23
C GLN A 2 47.24 -2.75 -34.22
N ARG A 3 46.40 -3.15 -33.26
CA ARG A 3 45.71 -4.45 -33.27
C ARG A 3 44.23 -4.21 -33.58
N ARG A 4 43.83 -4.49 -34.83
CA ARG A 4 42.42 -4.59 -35.24
C ARG A 4 41.83 -5.88 -34.67
N ARG A 5 40.70 -5.81 -33.97
CA ARG A 5 39.92 -6.98 -33.54
C ARG A 5 38.77 -7.18 -34.52
N LEU A 6 38.73 -8.35 -35.15
CA LEU A 6 37.65 -8.84 -36.00
C LEU A 6 36.46 -9.29 -35.13
N ALA A 7 35.25 -8.93 -35.53
CA ALA A 7 34.01 -9.44 -34.95
C ALA A 7 33.58 -10.73 -35.68
N PRO A 8 33.04 -11.75 -34.99
CA PRO A 8 32.49 -12.93 -35.64
C PRO A 8 31.07 -12.69 -36.16
N ALA A 9 30.83 -13.08 -37.42
CA ALA A 9 29.52 -13.13 -38.04
C ALA A 9 28.82 -14.45 -37.63
N PHE A 10 27.67 -14.35 -36.96
CA PHE A 10 26.80 -15.48 -36.70
C PHE A 10 25.76 -15.60 -37.81
N VAL A 11 25.81 -16.72 -38.53
CA VAL A 11 24.78 -17.16 -39.49
C VAL A 11 23.74 -17.95 -38.69
N VAL A 12 22.51 -17.46 -38.64
CA VAL A 12 21.38 -18.19 -38.04
C VAL A 12 20.59 -18.85 -39.17
N THR A 13 20.67 -20.17 -39.21
CA THR A 13 19.97 -21.03 -40.18
C THR A 13 18.52 -21.21 -39.73
N LEU A 14 17.55 -20.70 -40.51
CA LEU A 14 16.14 -21.07 -40.37
C LEU A 14 15.94 -22.50 -40.86
N THR A 15 15.47 -23.38 -39.97
CA THR A 15 14.92 -24.67 -40.36
C THR A 15 13.46 -24.71 -39.96
N ALA A 16 12.57 -24.58 -40.95
CA ALA A 16 11.14 -24.81 -40.79
C ALA A 16 10.85 -26.29 -41.07
N LEU A 17 10.27 -27.00 -40.09
CA LEU A 17 9.61 -28.27 -40.30
C LEU A 17 8.21 -28.18 -39.71
N ALA A 18 7.23 -28.13 -40.61
CA ALA A 18 5.82 -28.29 -40.30
C ALA A 18 5.55 -29.76 -39.97
N ALA A 19 5.03 -30.03 -38.77
CA ALA A 19 4.40 -31.29 -38.41
C ALA A 19 2.92 -31.00 -38.07
N CYS A 20 2.02 -31.57 -38.88
CA CYS A 20 0.60 -31.62 -38.62
C CYS A 20 0.33 -32.62 -37.49
N ASP A 21 0.23 -32.14 -36.26
CA ASP A 21 -0.31 -32.93 -35.15
C ASP A 21 -1.75 -32.47 -34.84
N LYS A 22 -2.64 -33.46 -34.78
CA LYS A 22 -4.06 -33.29 -34.49
C LYS A 22 -4.24 -32.58 -33.15
N PRO A 23 -5.19 -31.63 -33.00
CA PRO A 23 -5.51 -31.09 -31.69
C PRO A 23 -6.16 -32.21 -30.85
N ALA A 24 -5.39 -32.73 -29.89
CA ALA A 24 -5.94 -33.53 -28.82
C ALA A 24 -6.94 -32.66 -28.05
N LYS A 25 -8.20 -33.06 -28.11
CA LYS A 25 -9.32 -32.47 -27.36
C LYS A 25 -9.00 -32.62 -25.87
N ALA A 26 -8.42 -31.59 -25.27
CA ALA A 26 -8.23 -31.54 -23.83
C ALA A 26 -9.61 -31.67 -23.17
N PRO A 27 -9.80 -32.58 -22.19
CA PRO A 27 -11.00 -32.55 -21.39
C PRO A 27 -11.02 -31.19 -20.68
N HIS A 28 -12.06 -30.40 -20.98
CA HIS A 28 -12.49 -29.26 -20.18
C HIS A 28 -12.82 -29.74 -18.76
N GLY A 29 -11.79 -29.99 -17.97
CA GLY A 29 -11.82 -29.93 -16.52
C GLY A 29 -11.64 -28.48 -16.12
N GLU A 30 -12.60 -27.63 -16.50
CA GLU A 30 -12.81 -26.33 -15.89
C GLU A 30 -13.22 -26.58 -14.43
N HIS A 31 -12.23 -26.91 -13.60
CA HIS A 31 -12.29 -26.52 -12.20
C HIS A 31 -12.15 -25.00 -12.20
N ALA A 32 -13.23 -24.32 -12.56
CA ALA A 32 -13.50 -22.98 -12.12
C ALA A 32 -13.49 -23.07 -10.59
N VAL A 33 -12.30 -22.88 -10.00
CA VAL A 33 -12.17 -22.50 -8.62
C VAL A 33 -12.90 -21.16 -8.57
N LYS A 34 -14.20 -21.20 -8.26
CA LYS A 34 -14.95 -20.03 -7.81
C LYS A 34 -14.14 -19.50 -6.63
N ALA A 35 -13.25 -18.56 -6.89
CA ALA A 35 -12.52 -17.85 -5.86
C ALA A 35 -13.59 -17.30 -4.92
N LYS A 36 -13.52 -17.73 -3.65
CA LYS A 36 -14.44 -17.34 -2.59
C LYS A 36 -14.46 -15.81 -2.50
N HIS A 37 -15.44 -15.20 -3.17
CA HIS A 37 -15.55 -13.75 -3.31
C HIS A 37 -16.27 -13.07 -2.13
N ASP A 38 -16.39 -13.75 -0.99
CA ASP A 38 -17.19 -13.26 0.15
C ASP A 38 -16.49 -13.45 1.52
N ALA A 39 -15.17 -13.64 1.55
CA ALA A 39 -14.47 -13.50 2.82
C ALA A 39 -14.55 -12.02 3.24
N LYS A 40 -15.46 -11.72 4.18
CA LYS A 40 -15.58 -10.38 4.76
C LYS A 40 -14.20 -9.94 5.26
N LEU A 41 -13.68 -8.85 4.71
CA LEU A 41 -12.40 -8.28 5.12
C LEU A 41 -12.38 -8.07 6.63
N ARG A 42 -11.26 -8.41 7.25
CA ARG A 42 -11.06 -8.15 8.67
C ARG A 42 -11.14 -6.66 8.94
N GLN A 43 -11.98 -6.30 9.89
CA GLN A 43 -12.14 -4.93 10.37
C GLN A 43 -11.39 -4.74 11.71
N ARG A 44 -11.11 -3.50 12.05
CA ARG A 44 -10.61 -3.08 13.36
C ARG A 44 -11.76 -2.63 14.27
N SER A 45 -11.58 -2.80 15.57
CA SER A 45 -12.43 -2.14 16.56
C SER A 45 -12.13 -0.64 16.58
N VAL A 46 -13.17 0.19 16.66
CA VAL A 46 -13.04 1.65 16.69
C VAL A 46 -13.69 2.16 17.97
N ARG A 47 -13.02 3.07 18.70
CA ARG A 47 -13.62 3.75 19.85
C ARG A 47 -14.83 4.59 19.46
N ASP A 48 -15.83 4.58 20.33
CA ASP A 48 -16.99 5.47 20.28
C ASP A 48 -17.21 6.11 21.67
N PRO A 49 -17.01 7.43 21.83
CA PRO A 49 -16.64 8.39 20.78
C PRO A 49 -15.18 8.27 20.34
N LEU A 50 -14.90 8.76 19.13
CA LEU A 50 -13.52 8.96 18.66
C LEU A 50 -12.79 9.97 19.56
N PRO A 51 -11.48 9.81 19.75
CA PRO A 51 -10.68 10.79 20.49
C PRO A 51 -10.74 12.16 19.81
N ALA A 52 -10.74 13.23 20.61
CA ALA A 52 -10.71 14.59 20.09
C ALA A 52 -9.38 14.88 19.40
N TRP A 53 -9.43 15.64 18.30
CA TRP A 53 -8.23 16.15 17.63
C TRP A 53 -7.51 17.13 18.55
N GLN A 54 -6.28 16.82 18.94
CA GLN A 54 -5.42 17.69 19.71
C GLN A 54 -4.16 17.94 18.89
N GLU A 55 -3.90 19.20 18.54
CA GLU A 55 -2.71 19.56 17.77
C GLU A 55 -1.43 19.08 18.46
N TYR A 56 -0.49 18.58 17.67
CA TYR A 56 0.82 18.18 18.14
C TYR A 56 1.65 19.42 18.51
N PRO A 57 2.32 19.46 19.67
CA PRO A 57 3.06 20.64 20.08
C PRO A 57 4.34 20.81 19.24
N GLY A 58 4.30 21.76 18.31
CA GLY A 58 5.47 22.24 17.58
C GLY A 58 5.77 21.48 16.27
N PRO A 59 6.89 21.82 15.62
CA PRO A 59 7.26 21.22 14.33
C PRO A 59 7.66 19.75 14.47
N ILE A 60 7.33 18.95 13.45
CA ILE A 60 7.76 17.57 13.32
C ILE A 60 9.02 17.51 12.45
N GLU A 61 10.13 17.07 13.02
CA GLU A 61 11.39 16.87 12.30
C GLU A 61 11.35 15.55 11.50
N HIS A 62 10.74 15.58 10.31
CA HIS A 62 10.46 14.38 9.49
C HIS A 62 11.69 13.49 9.24
N ALA A 63 12.89 14.05 9.12
CA ALA A 63 14.13 13.30 8.94
C ALA A 63 14.44 12.31 10.07
N SER A 64 13.83 12.51 11.24
CA SER A 64 14.00 11.69 12.43
C SER A 64 12.75 10.89 12.83
N THR A 65 11.70 10.96 12.01
CA THR A 65 10.44 10.24 12.27
C THR A 65 10.44 8.84 11.70
N LYS A 66 9.74 7.93 12.38
CA LYS A 66 9.45 6.57 11.87
C LYS A 66 7.95 6.45 11.62
N GLU A 67 7.56 6.16 10.38
CA GLU A 67 6.18 5.78 10.07
C GLU A 67 5.86 4.42 10.71
N LEU A 68 4.75 4.34 11.44
CA LEU A 68 4.31 3.14 12.15
C LEU A 68 3.23 2.35 11.40
N ASN A 69 2.71 2.89 10.30
CA ASN A 69 1.69 2.22 9.50
C ASN A 69 2.24 0.90 8.95
N PRO A 70 1.49 -0.20 9.10
CA PRO A 70 1.88 -1.46 8.50
C PRO A 70 1.85 -1.34 6.98
N LYS A 71 2.69 -2.14 6.32
CA LYS A 71 2.67 -2.30 4.87
C LYS A 71 1.90 -3.55 4.48
N ASP A 72 1.26 -3.54 3.32
CA ASP A 72 0.69 -4.74 2.73
C ASP A 72 1.76 -5.60 2.04
N GLY A 73 1.36 -6.74 1.46
CA GLY A 73 2.28 -7.65 0.77
C GLY A 73 2.97 -7.05 -0.48
N GLU A 74 2.49 -5.90 -0.97
CA GLU A 74 3.09 -5.15 -2.09
C GLU A 74 3.92 -3.94 -1.59
N GLY A 75 4.06 -3.76 -0.27
CA GLY A 75 4.81 -2.65 0.33
C GLY A 75 4.04 -1.34 0.43
N ARG A 76 2.74 -1.31 0.13
CA ARG A 76 1.90 -0.10 0.25
C ARG A 76 1.51 0.15 1.70
N THR A 77 1.45 1.41 2.09
CA THR A 77 0.98 1.82 3.42
C THR A 77 -0.49 1.46 3.61
N ILE A 78 -0.81 0.80 4.72
CA ILE A 78 -2.19 0.52 5.13
C ILE A 78 -2.66 1.65 6.06
N TYR A 79 -3.82 2.22 5.75
CA TYR A 79 -4.45 3.31 6.48
C TYR A 79 -5.70 2.83 7.21
N ALA A 80 -5.99 3.44 8.36
CA ALA A 80 -7.21 3.20 9.12
C ALA A 80 -8.38 3.95 8.50
N GLY A 81 -9.48 3.26 8.20
CA GLY A 81 -10.74 3.87 7.80
C GLY A 81 -11.62 4.22 9.00
N ARG A 82 -12.50 5.23 8.83
CA ARG A 82 -13.38 5.76 9.89
C ARG A 82 -14.29 4.72 10.52
N TYR A 83 -14.77 3.76 9.73
CA TYR A 83 -15.73 2.73 10.16
C TYR A 83 -15.09 1.37 10.44
N GLY A 84 -13.82 1.37 10.84
CA GLY A 84 -13.08 0.15 11.16
C GLY A 84 -12.59 -0.64 9.94
N GLY A 85 -12.77 -0.12 8.72
CA GLY A 85 -12.10 -0.67 7.55
C GLY A 85 -10.61 -0.31 7.53
N CYS A 86 -9.83 -1.01 6.70
CA CYS A 86 -8.46 -0.62 6.35
C CYS A 86 -8.34 -0.55 4.84
N TYR A 87 -7.46 0.31 4.34
CA TYR A 87 -7.29 0.51 2.91
C TYR A 87 -5.86 0.91 2.56
N VAL A 88 -5.53 0.80 1.27
CA VAL A 88 -4.29 1.31 0.68
C VAL A 88 -4.63 2.30 -0.41
N TYR A 89 -3.78 3.31 -0.60
CA TYR A 89 -3.84 4.15 -1.80
C TYR A 89 -3.25 3.41 -3.00
N LEU A 90 -3.89 3.57 -4.15
CA LEU A 90 -3.44 3.08 -5.45
C LEU A 90 -2.85 4.25 -6.25
N PRO A 91 -1.92 4.00 -7.18
CA PRO A 91 -1.50 5.03 -8.12
C PRO A 91 -2.68 5.51 -8.96
N PHE A 92 -2.63 6.77 -9.40
CA PHE A 92 -3.56 7.25 -10.42
C PHE A 92 -3.38 6.43 -11.72
N PRO A 93 -4.47 6.17 -12.46
CA PRO A 93 -4.38 5.51 -13.77
C PRO A 93 -3.44 6.29 -14.70
N ALA A 94 -2.50 5.59 -15.32
CA ALA A 94 -1.46 6.22 -16.14
C ALA A 94 -1.98 6.79 -17.47
N ASP A 95 -3.17 6.36 -17.88
CA ASP A 95 -3.86 6.74 -19.11
C ASP A 95 -4.89 7.88 -18.89
N GLU A 96 -5.03 8.38 -17.66
CA GLU A 96 -5.92 9.49 -17.34
C GLU A 96 -5.18 10.84 -17.29
N PRO A 97 -5.87 11.97 -17.54
CA PRO A 97 -5.32 13.29 -17.31
C PRO A 97 -4.78 13.45 -15.88
N THR A 98 -3.68 14.20 -15.71
CA THR A 98 -3.13 14.52 -14.40
C THR A 98 -4.23 15.10 -13.50
N PRO A 99 -4.48 14.51 -12.32
CA PRO A 99 -5.55 14.97 -11.44
C PRO A 99 -5.23 16.37 -10.90
N PRO A 100 -6.25 17.20 -10.63
CA PRO A 100 -6.06 18.49 -9.99
C PRO A 100 -5.31 18.37 -8.65
N PRO A 101 -4.55 19.41 -8.24
CA PRO A 101 -3.90 19.42 -6.93
C PRO A 101 -4.89 19.17 -5.79
N GLY A 102 -4.53 18.29 -4.85
CA GLY A 102 -5.39 17.92 -3.72
C GLY A 102 -6.41 16.81 -4.01
N THR A 103 -6.45 16.27 -5.23
CA THR A 103 -7.24 15.08 -5.53
C THR A 103 -6.65 13.87 -4.81
N GLU A 104 -7.48 13.14 -4.07
CA GLU A 104 -7.05 11.90 -3.43
C GLU A 104 -6.86 10.77 -4.45
N PRO A 105 -5.84 9.91 -4.29
CA PRO A 105 -5.68 8.74 -5.13
C PRO A 105 -6.84 7.75 -4.92
N PRO A 106 -7.14 6.89 -5.92
CA PRO A 106 -8.04 5.77 -5.72
C PRO A 106 -7.59 4.89 -4.55
N THR A 107 -8.52 4.24 -3.87
CA THR A 107 -8.23 3.37 -2.73
C THR A 107 -8.72 1.95 -2.97
N ARG A 108 -8.10 1.00 -2.26
CA ARG A 108 -8.54 -0.40 -2.22
C ARG A 108 -8.67 -0.86 -0.78
N ALA A 109 -9.81 -1.44 -0.44
CA ALA A 109 -10.01 -2.05 0.86
C ALA A 109 -9.10 -3.28 1.01
N VAL A 110 -8.50 -3.43 2.19
CA VAL A 110 -7.62 -4.55 2.55
C VAL A 110 -7.97 -5.06 3.95
N ASP A 111 -7.49 -6.25 4.28
CA ASP A 111 -7.61 -6.76 5.65
C ASP A 111 -6.84 -5.86 6.62
N CYS A 112 -7.49 -5.46 7.71
CA CYS A 112 -6.81 -4.82 8.83
C CYS A 112 -5.80 -5.80 9.46
N THR A 113 -4.55 -5.38 9.59
CA THR A 113 -3.53 -6.18 10.27
C THR A 113 -3.78 -6.23 11.78
N GLU A 114 -3.14 -7.17 12.49
CA GLU A 114 -3.18 -7.23 13.96
C GLU A 114 -2.73 -5.91 14.61
N VAL A 115 -1.72 -5.26 14.03
CA VAL A 115 -1.18 -3.98 14.52
C VAL A 115 -2.25 -2.87 14.45
N MET A 116 -3.16 -2.93 13.47
CA MET A 116 -4.23 -1.93 13.29
C MET A 116 -5.38 -2.10 14.28
N GLN A 117 -5.37 -3.14 15.12
CA GLN A 117 -6.36 -3.32 16.19
C GLN A 117 -6.08 -2.44 17.41
N ASP A 118 -4.89 -1.83 17.48
CA ASP A 118 -4.54 -0.91 18.56
C ASP A 118 -5.38 0.39 18.47
N PRO A 119 -6.00 0.86 19.56
CA PRO A 119 -6.83 2.06 19.54
C PRO A 119 -6.04 3.36 19.21
N ALA A 120 -4.71 3.33 19.21
CA ALA A 120 -3.87 4.43 18.74
C ALA A 120 -4.24 4.92 17.32
N TRP A 121 -4.71 4.01 16.47
CA TRP A 121 -5.15 4.32 15.10
C TRP A 121 -6.46 5.11 15.03
N ASP A 122 -7.23 5.20 16.12
CA ASP A 122 -8.49 5.94 16.16
C ASP A 122 -8.28 7.46 16.08
N THR A 123 -7.13 7.94 16.55
CA THR A 123 -6.73 9.35 16.37
C THR A 123 -6.20 9.60 14.97
N CYS A 124 -5.81 8.55 14.24
CA CYS A 124 -5.16 8.66 12.93
C CYS A 124 -5.92 7.96 11.80
N ILE A 125 -7.21 8.26 11.71
CA ILE A 125 -8.04 7.86 10.57
C ILE A 125 -7.56 8.55 9.30
N GLY A 126 -7.27 7.75 8.26
CA GLY A 126 -6.82 8.21 6.96
C GLY A 126 -5.42 8.83 6.91
N GLY A 127 -4.68 8.78 8.03
CA GLY A 127 -3.37 9.39 8.17
C GLY A 127 -2.23 8.40 8.40
N SER A 128 -1.02 8.95 8.42
CA SER A 128 0.19 8.27 8.86
C SER A 128 0.42 8.53 10.34
N LEU A 129 0.52 7.46 11.13
CA LEU A 129 0.93 7.53 12.52
C LEU A 129 2.46 7.46 12.57
N LEU A 130 3.06 8.49 13.14
CA LEU A 130 4.50 8.68 13.19
C LEU A 130 4.97 8.55 14.63
N ARG A 131 6.16 7.96 14.82
CA ARG A 131 6.95 8.11 16.04
C ARG A 131 8.01 9.18 15.81
N VAL A 132 7.95 10.25 16.58
CA VAL A 132 8.93 11.34 16.53
C VAL A 132 10.16 11.03 17.39
N ALA A 133 11.24 11.80 17.23
CA ALA A 133 12.50 11.58 17.95
C ALA A 133 12.38 11.63 19.49
N SER A 134 11.41 12.39 20.02
CA SER A 134 11.13 12.42 21.47
C SER A 134 10.51 11.12 22.00
N GLY A 135 10.13 10.20 21.12
CA GLY A 135 9.38 8.98 21.44
C GLY A 135 7.86 9.17 21.48
N GLN A 136 7.36 10.40 21.34
CA GLN A 136 5.93 10.68 21.21
C GLN A 136 5.40 10.24 19.84
N CYS A 137 4.09 10.01 19.76
CA CYS A 137 3.43 9.73 18.49
C CYS A 137 2.58 10.90 18.02
N ALA A 138 2.61 11.11 16.72
CA ALA A 138 1.85 12.15 16.04
C ALA A 138 1.09 11.53 14.86
N CYS A 139 -0.12 12.00 14.61
CA CYS A 139 -0.87 11.69 13.41
C CYS A 139 -0.70 12.80 12.38
N GLU A 140 -0.25 12.44 11.19
CA GLU A 140 -0.22 13.31 10.03
C GLU A 140 -1.31 12.89 9.04
N GLN A 141 -2.20 13.82 8.67
CA GLN A 141 -3.21 13.58 7.64
C GLN A 141 -2.79 14.24 6.32
N MET A 142 -3.17 13.61 5.21
CA MET A 142 -3.01 14.22 3.89
C MET A 142 -4.02 15.37 3.70
N GLY A 143 -3.64 16.39 2.92
CA GLY A 143 -4.49 17.53 2.59
C GLY A 143 -3.75 18.61 1.81
N ASN A 144 -4.46 19.63 1.32
CA ASN A 144 -3.86 20.79 0.64
C ASN A 144 -4.58 22.11 1.02
N PRO A 145 -4.05 22.91 1.97
CA PRO A 145 -2.86 22.63 2.77
C PRO A 145 -3.09 21.45 3.72
N PRO A 146 -2.05 20.70 4.12
CA PRO A 146 -2.20 19.63 5.10
C PRO A 146 -2.65 20.22 6.45
N PRO A 147 -3.55 19.55 7.18
CA PRO A 147 -3.90 19.98 8.54
C PRO A 147 -2.68 19.87 9.47
N PRO A 148 -2.61 20.68 10.55
CA PRO A 148 -1.57 20.53 11.57
C PRO A 148 -1.59 19.11 12.13
N PRO A 149 -0.44 18.45 12.35
CA PRO A 149 -0.40 17.11 12.93
C PRO A 149 -1.11 17.07 14.29
N ALA A 150 -1.69 15.93 14.65
CA ALA A 150 -2.29 15.72 15.97
C ALA A 150 -1.39 14.89 16.88
N THR A 151 -1.47 15.12 18.19
CA THR A 151 -0.96 14.20 19.20
C THR A 151 -1.75 12.90 19.14
N ALA A 152 -1.05 11.76 19.12
CA ALA A 152 -1.66 10.44 19.11
C ALA A 152 -1.02 9.53 20.15
N GLU A 153 -1.78 8.51 20.58
CA GLU A 153 -1.22 7.42 21.38
C GLU A 153 -0.24 6.62 20.53
N CYS A 154 0.84 6.12 21.13
CA CYS A 154 1.73 5.19 20.45
C CYS A 154 1.18 3.76 20.54
N PRO A 155 1.11 3.00 19.43
CA PRO A 155 0.62 1.64 19.46
C PRO A 155 1.62 0.76 20.22
N LYS A 156 1.12 -0.14 21.06
CA LYS A 156 1.96 -0.97 21.94
C LYS A 156 2.78 -2.00 21.17
N SER A 157 2.29 -2.40 20.00
CA SER A 157 2.91 -3.43 19.17
C SER A 157 4.08 -2.93 18.29
N SER A 158 4.34 -1.62 18.24
CA SER A 158 5.36 -1.04 17.35
C SER A 158 6.73 -0.81 18.00
N ASP A 159 6.95 -1.29 19.22
CA ASP A 159 8.22 -1.19 19.97
C ASP A 159 9.25 -2.27 19.61
N ARG A 160 8.95 -3.10 18.60
CA ARG A 160 9.89 -4.10 18.05
C ARG A 160 10.55 -3.56 16.77
#